data_AF-A0A7W6NDP3-F1
#
_entry.id   AF-A0A7W6NDP3-F1
#
_cell.length_a   1.000
_cell.length_b   1.000
_cell.length_c   1.000
_cell.angle_alpha   90.00
_cell.angle_beta   90.00
_cell.angle_gamma   90.00
#
_symmetry.space_group_name_H-M   'P 1'
#
loop_
_entity.id
_entity.type
_entity.pdbx_description
1 polymer ?
#
loop_
_entity_poly.entity_id
_entity_poly.type
_entity_poly.pdbx_seq_one_letter_code
_entity_poly.pdbx_strand_id
1 'polypeptide(L)' 'MVGSIHMKAMPVILTEPDEIEIWLTAPKEEAIKLQRPLPDGVLEIVAVGKMQD' A
#
# COMPACT_ATOMS: atom_id res chain seq x y z
N MET A 1 9.56 -6.68 -2.20
CA MET A 1 9.68 -7.09 -0.78
C MET A 1 9.76 -5.88 0.13
N VAL A 2 8.62 -5.40 0.64
CA VAL A 2 8.56 -4.32 1.67
C VAL A 2 8.89 -4.84 3.07
N GLY A 3 8.86 -6.16 3.27
CA GLY A 3 9.22 -6.80 4.55
C GLY A 3 10.64 -6.49 5.03
N SER A 4 11.54 -6.04 4.16
CA SER A 4 12.92 -5.67 4.51
C SER A 4 13.07 -4.24 5.04
N ILE A 5 12.08 -3.36 4.82
CA ILE A 5 12.15 -1.93 5.18
C ILE A 5 11.18 -1.58 6.31
N HIS A 6 10.03 -2.26 6.39
CA HIS A 6 9.09 -2.09 7.49
C HIS A 6 8.65 -3.45 8.04
N MET A 7 9.21 -3.84 9.19
CA MET A 7 8.95 -5.14 9.83
C MET A 7 7.53 -5.32 10.39
N LYS A 8 6.61 -4.36 10.20
CA LYS A 8 5.32 -4.33 10.93
C LYS A 8 4.08 -4.44 10.06
N ALA A 9 4.01 -3.72 8.93
CA ALA A 9 2.91 -3.82 7.97
C ALA A 9 3.29 -3.14 6.65
N MET A 10 2.74 -3.62 5.54
CA MET A 10 2.66 -2.86 4.30
C MET A 10 1.44 -1.92 4.35
N PRO A 11 1.56 -0.64 3.98
CA PRO A 11 0.39 0.19 3.73
C PRO A 11 -0.38 -0.33 2.52
N VAL A 12 -1.69 -0.08 2.51
CA VAL A 12 -2.53 -0.31 1.32
C VAL A 12 -2.21 0.79 0.32
N ILE A 13 -1.87 0.40 -0.91
CA ILE A 13 -1.59 1.31 -2.01
C ILE A 13 -2.59 0.96 -3.12
N LEU A 14 -3.41 1.94 -3.51
CA LEU A 14 -4.36 1.83 -4.60
C LEU A 14 -3.71 2.48 -5.84
N THR A 15 -3.71 1.77 -6.95
CA THR A 15 -3.00 2.19 -8.17
C THR A 15 -3.94 2.57 -9.31
N GLU A 16 -5.21 2.16 -9.22
CA GLU A 16 -6.21 2.42 -10.25
C GLU A 16 -7.29 3.41 -9.77
N PRO A 17 -7.84 4.26 -10.66
CA PRO A 17 -8.93 5.17 -10.32
C PRO A 17 -10.16 4.46 -9.75
N ASP A 18 -10.49 3.28 -10.28
CA ASP A 18 -11.64 2.49 -9.84
C ASP A 18 -11.46 1.96 -8.41
N GLU A 19 -10.23 1.59 -8.04
CA GLU A 19 -9.90 1.20 -6.66
C GLU A 19 -10.07 2.37 -5.69
N ILE A 20 -9.69 3.58 -6.11
CA ILE A 20 -9.86 4.80 -5.32
C ILE A 20 -11.34 5.11 -5.12
N GLU A 21 -12.13 5.02 -6.18
CA GLU A 21 -13.57 5.26 -6.13
C GLU A 21 -14.24 4.27 -5.17
N ILE A 22 -13.97 2.97 -5.30
CA ILE A 22 -14.49 1.92 -4.41
C ILE A 22 -14.08 2.21 -2.96
N TRP A 23 -12.83 2.61 -2.72
CA TRP A 23 -12.36 2.91 -1.38
C TRP A 23 -13.09 4.09 -0.72
N LEU A 24 -13.46 5.11 -1.51
CA LEU A 24 -14.10 6.32 -1.03
C LEU A 24 -15.62 6.20 -0.92
N THR A 25 -16.26 5.39 -1.77
CA THR A 25 -17.72 5.40 -1.92
C THR A 25 -18.41 4.06 -1.62
N ALA A 26 -17.71 2.93 -1.71
CA ALA A 26 -18.31 1.63 -1.46
C ALA A 26 -18.54 1.37 0.04
N PRO A 27 -19.44 0.43 0.38
CA PRO A 27 -19.56 -0.05 1.75
C PRO A 27 -18.23 -0.59 2.28
N LYS A 28 -18.01 -0.42 3.58
CA LYS A 28 -16.76 -0.82 4.27
C LYS A 28 -16.34 -2.26 3.96
N GLU A 29 -17.29 -3.18 3.86
CA GLU A 29 -17.05 -4.60 3.58
C GLU A 29 -16.42 -4.85 2.20
N GLU A 30 -16.66 -3.94 1.25
CA GLU A 30 -16.12 -3.99 -0.10
C GLU A 30 -14.77 -3.26 -0.17
N ALA A 31 -14.68 -2.06 0.40
CA ALA A 31 -13.43 -1.30 0.45
C ALA A 31 -12.29 -2.06 1.15
N ILE A 32 -12.57 -2.77 2.25
CA ILE A 32 -11.55 -3.56 2.97
C ILE A 32 -10.95 -4.67 2.12
N LYS A 33 -11.64 -5.17 1.08
CA LYS A 33 -11.07 -6.19 0.19
C LYS A 33 -9.88 -5.66 -0.62
N LEU A 34 -9.78 -4.34 -0.79
CA LEU A 34 -8.64 -3.67 -1.42
C LEU A 34 -7.41 -3.60 -0.49
N GLN A 35 -7.56 -3.92 0.80
CA GLN A 35 -6.42 -4.06 1.72
C GLN A 35 -5.63 -5.35 1.41
N ARG A 36 -4.80 -5.28 0.37
CA ARG A 36 -3.95 -6.37 -0.08
C ARG A 36 -2.49 -5.93 -0.19
N PRO A 37 -1.53 -6.84 0.03
CA PRO A 37 -0.13 -6.60 -0.30
C PRO A 37 0.02 -6.29 -1.79
N LEU A 38 0.83 -5.28 -2.13
CA LEU A 38 1.25 -5.11 -3.52
C LEU A 38 2.10 -6.30 -4.00
N PRO A 39 2.02 -6.66 -5.29
CA PRO A 39 2.94 -7.63 -5.90
C PRO A 39 4.41 -7.24 -5.67
N ASP A 40 5.30 -8.23 -5.73
CA ASP A 40 6.73 -7.91 -5.72
C ASP A 40 7.13 -7.21 -7.03
N GLY A 41 8.06 -6.25 -6.94
CA GLY A 41 8.64 -5.57 -8.10
C GLY A 41 7.89 -4.32 -8.60
N VAL A 42 6.71 -3.99 -8.04
CA VAL A 42 6.01 -2.72 -8.38
C VAL A 42 6.50 -1.51 -7.58
N LEU A 43 7.24 -1.72 -6.50
CA LEU A 43 7.84 -0.64 -5.71
C LEU A 43 9.35 -0.60 -5.90
N GLU A 44 9.88 0.59 -6.15
CA GLU A 44 11.32 0.89 -6.22
C GLU A 44 11.71 1.88 -5.13
N ILE A 45 12.85 1.61 -4.47
CA ILE A 45 13.41 2.53 -3.47
C ILE A 45 14.22 3.58 -4.22
N VAL A 46 13.70 4.81 -4.31
CA VAL A 46 14.37 5.91 -5.03
C VAL A 46 15.26 6.78 -4.14
N ALA A 47 15.09 6.72 -2.82
CA ALA A 47 15.93 7.41 -1.84
C ALA A 47 15.77 6.76 -0.46
N VAL A 48 16.83 6.83 0.36
CA VAL A 48 16.79 6.42 1.76
C VAL A 48 17.22 7.61 2.62
N GLY A 49 16.33 8.08 3.48
CA GLY A 49 16.65 9.11 4.47
C GLY A 49 17.52 8.55 5.59
N LYS A 50 18.37 9.39 6.20
CA LYS A 50 19.02 9.03 7.47
C LYS A 50 17.95 9.01 8.56
N MET A 51 17.83 7.91 9.31
CA MET A 51 17.07 7.93 10.56
C MET A 51 17.70 9.00 11.47
N GLN A 52 16.90 10.01 11.82
CA GLN A 52 17.20 10.91 12.91
C GLN A 52 16.30 10.50 14.06
N ASP A 53 16.91 10.26 15.22
CA ASP A 53 16.22 9.95 16.48
C ASP A 53 15.43 11.16 17.00
#